data_AF-A0A9P8LGI9-F1
#
_entry.id   AF-A0A9P8LGI9-F1
#
_cell.length_a   1.000
_cell.length_b   1.000
_cell.length_c   1.000
_cell.angle_alpha   90.00
_cell.angle_beta   90.00
_cell.angle_gamma   90.00
#
_symmetry.space_group_name_H-M   'P 1'
#
loop_
_entity.id
_entity.type
_entity.pdbx_description
1 polymer ?
#
loop_
_entity_poly.entity_id
_entity_poly.type
_entity_poly.pdbx_seq_one_letter_code
_entity_poly.pdbx_strand_id
1 'polypeptide(L)'
;MENGQEAFNVHGYDKLARFLGGHPQMMIFRLFSTLGAKYTLYLQAELSHLEKDLEDASRADSEAEDGERRNYQNSWWNMHRARKYEDWQIQRVNEVGKALDKYCEIISAAFALGVPPVR
;
A
#
# COMPACT_ATOMS: atom_id res chain seq x y z
N MET A 1 -29.09 -2.61 -48.29
CA MET A 1 -28.91 -3.43 -47.08
C MET A 1 -28.09 -2.59 -46.12
N GLU A 2 -28.79 -1.91 -45.20
CA GLU A 2 -28.18 -1.20 -44.08
C GLU A 2 -27.51 -2.24 -43.18
N ASN A 3 -26.18 -2.20 -43.08
CA ASN A 3 -25.48 -2.80 -41.96
C ASN A 3 -25.09 -1.65 -41.05
N GLY A 4 -25.82 -1.53 -39.95
CA GLY A 4 -25.58 -0.58 -38.88
C GLY A 4 -24.18 -0.79 -38.31
N GLN A 5 -23.25 0.07 -38.73
CA GLN A 5 -22.11 0.39 -37.89
C GLN A 5 -22.64 1.35 -36.83
N GLU A 6 -22.96 0.82 -35.66
CA GLU A 6 -22.97 1.62 -34.44
C GLU A 6 -21.59 2.27 -34.33
N ALA A 7 -21.48 3.49 -34.83
CA ALA A 7 -20.37 4.36 -34.51
C ALA A 7 -20.49 4.65 -33.02
N PHE A 8 -19.88 3.78 -32.20
CA PHE A 8 -19.71 4.03 -30.79
C PHE A 8 -19.18 5.45 -30.68
N ASN A 9 -19.98 6.33 -30.10
CA ASN A 9 -19.74 7.75 -30.06
C ASN A 9 -18.60 8.03 -29.07
N VAL A 10 -17.39 7.62 -29.45
CA VAL A 10 -16.23 7.58 -28.57
C VAL A 10 -15.74 9.01 -28.41
N HIS A 11 -16.01 9.59 -27.26
CA HIS A 11 -15.75 11.00 -26.94
C HIS A 11 -14.83 11.08 -25.72
N GLY A 12 -14.13 12.21 -25.58
CA GLY A 12 -13.28 12.45 -24.42
C GLY A 12 -12.16 11.41 -24.28
N TYR A 13 -12.01 10.85 -23.08
CA TYR A 13 -10.89 9.98 -22.72
C TYR A 13 -10.81 8.69 -23.53
N ASP A 14 -11.93 8.09 -23.94
CA ASP A 14 -11.90 6.83 -24.70
C ASP A 14 -11.28 7.02 -26.09
N LYS A 15 -11.51 8.18 -26.72
CA LYS A 15 -10.94 8.49 -28.04
C LYS A 15 -9.44 8.72 -27.93
N LEU A 16 -9.03 9.43 -26.89
CA LEU A 16 -7.62 9.68 -26.60
C LEU A 16 -6.89 8.37 -26.24
N ALA A 17 -7.50 7.50 -25.43
CA ALA A 17 -6.94 6.20 -25.07
C ALA A 17 -6.73 5.31 -26.30
N ARG A 18 -7.71 5.24 -27.21
CA ARG A 18 -7.57 4.52 -28.49
C ARG A 18 -6.46 5.12 -29.36
N PHE A 19 -6.38 6.45 -29.45
CA PHE A 19 -5.34 7.13 -30.20
C PHE A 19 -3.94 6.84 -29.65
N LEU A 20 -3.74 6.99 -28.35
CA LEU A 20 -2.47 6.71 -27.69
C LEU A 20 -2.09 5.22 -27.80
N GLY A 21 -3.05 4.31 -27.63
CA GLY A 21 -2.84 2.87 -27.82
C GLY A 21 -2.39 2.49 -29.23
N GLY A 22 -2.86 3.22 -30.26
CA GLY A 22 -2.42 3.06 -31.65
C GLY A 22 -1.07 3.72 -31.97
N HIS A 23 -0.59 4.63 -31.11
CA HIS A 23 0.65 5.36 -31.31
C HIS A 23 1.50 5.41 -30.02
N PRO A 24 2.10 4.28 -29.58
CA PRO A 24 2.86 4.21 -28.33
C PRO A 24 3.99 5.24 -28.22
N GLN A 25 4.62 5.61 -29.34
CA GLN A 25 5.66 6.64 -29.41
C GLN A 25 5.16 8.06 -29.04
N MET A 26 3.86 8.29 -29.08
CA MET A 26 3.22 9.55 -28.70
C MET A 26 2.82 9.57 -27.22
N MET A 27 2.97 8.45 -26.50
CA MET A 27 2.67 8.40 -25.07
C MET A 27 3.72 9.16 -24.27
N ILE A 28 3.31 10.26 -23.65
CA ILE A 28 4.14 11.04 -22.74
C ILE A 28 3.46 11.03 -21.38
N PHE A 29 4.10 10.38 -20.40
CA PHE A 29 3.61 10.32 -19.03
C PHE A 29 4.45 11.21 -18.12
N ARG A 30 3.79 11.98 -17.25
CA ARG A 30 4.45 12.75 -16.21
C ARG A 30 4.72 11.86 -15.00
N LEU A 31 5.97 11.78 -14.56
CA LEU A 31 6.37 10.93 -13.42
C LEU A 31 5.98 11.49 -12.03
N PHE A 32 5.48 12.73 -11.97
CA PHE A 32 5.13 13.42 -10.71
C PHE A 32 6.21 13.29 -9.62
N SER A 33 7.49 13.33 -9.98
CA SER A 33 8.62 12.95 -9.11
C SER A 33 8.63 13.65 -7.74
N THR A 34 8.41 14.96 -7.68
CA THR A 34 8.33 15.70 -6.41
C THR A 34 7.17 15.25 -5.53
N LEU A 35 5.99 15.01 -6.13
CA LEU A 35 4.81 14.56 -5.40
C LEU A 35 4.98 13.11 -4.92
N GLY A 36 5.55 12.25 -5.77
CA GLY A 36 5.90 10.87 -5.43
C GLY A 36 6.91 10.80 -4.29
N ALA A 37 7.98 11.61 -4.34
CA ALA A 37 8.96 11.69 -3.26
C ALA A 37 8.32 12.16 -1.94
N LYS A 38 7.47 13.20 -1.99
CA LYS A 38 6.73 13.68 -0.82
C LYS A 38 5.84 12.58 -0.25
N TYR A 39 5.08 11.88 -1.08
CA TYR A 39 4.22 10.77 -0.65
C TYR A 39 5.03 9.62 -0.03
N THR A 40 6.19 9.28 -0.61
CA THR A 40 7.10 8.27 -0.08
C THR A 40 7.60 8.63 1.31
N LEU A 41 7.98 9.89 1.54
CA LEU A 41 8.41 10.38 2.86
C LEU A 41 7.28 10.30 3.90
N TYR A 42 6.02 10.56 3.51
CA TYR A 42 4.88 10.35 4.41
C TYR A 42 4.70 8.89 4.79
N LEU A 43 4.82 7.97 3.84
CA LEU A 43 4.75 6.53 4.12
C LEU A 43 5.88 6.08 5.06
N GLN A 44 7.10 6.61 4.90
CA GLN A 44 8.21 6.33 5.83
C GLN A 44 7.91 6.83 7.25
N ALA A 45 7.35 8.02 7.39
CA ALA A 45 6.97 8.58 8.68
C ALA A 45 5.84 7.78 9.33
N GLU A 46 4.82 7.40 8.55
CA GLU A 46 3.71 6.54 9.00
C GLU A 46 4.24 5.18 9.47
N LEU A 47 5.08 4.53 8.67
CA LEU A 47 5.71 3.26 9.03
C LEU A 47 6.55 3.36 10.30
N SER A 48 7.34 4.44 10.46
CA SER A 48 8.14 4.66 11.67
C SER A 48 7.26 4.81 12.91
N HIS A 49 6.08 5.43 12.78
CA HIS A 49 5.13 5.55 13.87
C HIS A 49 4.44 4.23 14.19
N LEU A 50 3.99 3.51 13.17
CA LEU A 50 3.33 2.21 13.32
C LEU A 50 4.27 1.13 13.88
N GLU A 51 5.55 1.16 13.50
CA GLU A 51 6.59 0.29 14.04
C GLU A 51 6.72 0.49 15.55
N LYS A 52 6.84 1.76 15.99
CA LYS A 52 6.90 2.10 17.41
C LYS A 52 5.64 1.66 18.16
N ASP A 53 4.47 1.92 17.62
CA ASP A 53 3.20 1.54 18.25
C ASP A 53 3.08 0.01 18.38
N LEU A 54 3.58 -0.74 17.41
CA LEU A 54 3.61 -2.21 17.44
C LEU A 54 4.62 -2.75 18.46
N GLU A 55 5.78 -2.10 18.61
CA GLU A 55 6.75 -2.43 19.67
C GLU A 55 6.16 -2.18 21.06
N ASP A 56 5.52 -1.02 21.25
CA ASP A 56 4.84 -0.67 22.49
C ASP A 56 3.70 -1.66 22.80
N ALA A 57 3.01 -2.16 21.77
CA ALA A 57 2.01 -3.21 21.90
C ALA A 57 2.55 -4.54 22.35
N SER A 58 3.60 -4.98 21.68
CA SER A 58 4.25 -6.23 21.99
C SER A 58 4.80 -6.22 23.42
N ARG A 59 5.34 -5.06 23.86
CA ARG A 59 5.79 -4.87 25.25
C ARG A 59 4.63 -4.95 26.24
N ALA A 60 3.55 -4.21 26.01
CA ALA A 60 2.38 -4.23 26.89
C ALA A 60 1.74 -5.61 27.02
N ASP A 61 1.65 -6.37 25.92
CA ASP A 61 1.11 -7.74 25.96
C ASP A 61 2.07 -8.71 26.68
N SER A 62 3.39 -8.53 26.57
CA SER A 62 4.38 -9.33 27.30
C SER A 62 4.35 -9.11 28.82
N GLU A 63 3.87 -7.95 29.26
CA GLU A 63 3.74 -7.56 30.68
C GLU A 63 2.34 -7.82 31.23
N ALA A 64 1.39 -8.28 30.40
CA ALA A 64 0.01 -8.50 30.81
C ALA A 64 -0.13 -9.61 31.87
N GLU A 65 -1.00 -9.39 32.86
CA GLU A 65 -1.30 -10.42 33.87
C GLU A 65 -1.97 -11.66 33.24
N ASP A 66 -2.69 -11.47 32.14
CA ASP A 66 -3.31 -12.54 31.35
C ASP A 66 -2.25 -13.40 30.63
N GLY A 67 -2.19 -14.68 30.97
CA GLY A 67 -1.25 -15.65 30.41
C GLY A 67 -1.46 -15.91 28.91
N GLU A 68 -2.67 -15.70 28.38
CA GLU A 68 -2.91 -15.82 26.93
C GLU A 68 -2.31 -14.62 26.18
N ARG A 69 -2.50 -13.39 26.67
CA ARG A 69 -1.93 -12.16 26.07
C ARG A 69 -0.41 -12.16 26.07
N ARG A 70 0.23 -12.68 27.13
CA ARG A 70 1.70 -12.86 27.18
C ARG A 70 2.27 -13.71 26.05
N ASN A 71 1.45 -14.59 25.48
CA ASN A 71 1.85 -15.48 24.40
C ASN A 71 1.57 -14.91 23.00
N TYR A 72 0.98 -13.72 22.85
CA TYR A 72 0.65 -13.15 21.54
C TYR A 72 1.89 -12.92 20.67
N GLN A 73 2.96 -12.40 21.28
CA GLN A 73 4.26 -12.21 20.62
C GLN A 73 4.85 -13.51 20.03
N ASN A 74 4.48 -14.68 20.58
CA ASN A 74 5.02 -15.99 20.19
C ASN A 74 4.02 -16.87 19.42
N SER A 75 2.76 -16.44 19.30
CA SER A 75 1.70 -17.25 18.68
C SER A 75 0.68 -16.37 17.98
N TRP A 76 0.85 -16.25 16.66
CA TRP A 76 -0.15 -15.65 15.77
C TRP A 76 -1.53 -16.30 15.93
N TRP A 77 -1.58 -17.61 16.17
CA TRP A 77 -2.84 -18.34 16.35
C TRP A 77 -3.55 -17.96 17.66
N ASN A 78 -2.82 -17.78 18.77
CA ASN A 78 -3.41 -17.33 20.03
C ASN A 78 -3.93 -15.90 19.92
N MET A 79 -3.13 -15.01 19.31
CA MET A 79 -3.51 -13.63 19.01
C MET A 79 -4.81 -13.60 18.18
N HIS A 80 -4.87 -14.34 17.07
CA HIS A 80 -6.03 -14.32 16.17
C HIS A 80 -7.28 -15.03 16.70
N ARG A 81 -7.12 -15.99 17.63
CA ARG A 81 -8.23 -16.76 18.24
C ARG A 81 -8.87 -16.02 19.42
N ALA A 82 -8.12 -15.21 20.14
CA ALA A 82 -8.56 -14.49 21.33
C ALA A 82 -9.47 -13.28 21.04
N ARG A 83 -10.19 -13.30 19.91
CA ARG A 83 -11.11 -12.32 19.27
C ARG A 83 -12.23 -11.69 20.14
N LYS A 84 -12.09 -11.67 21.46
CA LYS A 84 -13.02 -11.11 22.43
C LYS A 84 -12.92 -9.60 22.61
N TYR A 85 -11.84 -8.96 22.13
CA TYR A 85 -11.68 -7.50 22.17
C TYR A 85 -11.10 -6.99 20.85
N GLU A 86 -11.31 -5.70 20.57
CA GLU A 86 -10.61 -4.96 19.52
C GLU A 86 -9.11 -5.08 19.75
N ASP A 87 -8.51 -6.13 19.18
CA ASP A 87 -7.12 -6.46 19.47
C ASP A 87 -6.22 -5.50 18.71
N TRP A 88 -5.93 -4.42 19.40
CA TRP A 88 -5.19 -3.26 18.93
C TRP A 88 -3.83 -3.63 18.30
N GLN A 89 -3.21 -4.73 18.74
CA GLN A 89 -1.98 -5.29 18.17
C GLN A 89 -2.23 -5.87 16.77
N ILE A 90 -3.29 -6.66 16.57
CA ILE A 90 -3.69 -7.18 15.24
C ILE A 90 -4.03 -6.03 14.30
N GLN A 91 -4.73 -5.01 14.80
CA GLN A 91 -5.03 -3.82 13.99
C GLN A 91 -3.74 -3.13 13.53
N ARG A 92 -2.78 -2.93 14.44
CA ARG A 92 -1.47 -2.33 14.13
C ARG A 92 -0.67 -3.17 13.13
N VAL A 93 -0.63 -4.49 13.29
CA VAL A 93 0.03 -5.40 12.31
C VAL A 93 -0.60 -5.25 10.92
N ASN A 94 -1.93 -5.15 10.83
CA ASN A 94 -2.61 -4.96 9.53
C ASN A 94 -2.34 -3.58 8.93
N GLU A 95 -2.26 -2.53 9.74
CA GLU A 95 -1.92 -1.18 9.30
C GLU A 95 -0.48 -1.11 8.79
N VAL A 96 0.48 -1.71 9.52
CA VAL A 96 1.87 -1.88 9.07
C VAL A 96 1.93 -2.61 7.74
N GLY A 97 1.20 -3.72 7.59
CA GLY A 97 1.18 -4.51 6.36
C GLY A 97 0.72 -3.68 5.14
N LYS A 98 -0.38 -2.94 5.27
CA LYS A 98 -0.88 -2.07 4.19
C LYS A 98 0.10 -0.97 3.80
N ALA A 99 0.71 -0.32 4.80
CA ALA A 99 1.68 0.74 4.55
C ALA A 99 2.97 0.19 3.90
N LEU A 100 3.44 -0.98 4.35
CA LEU A 100 4.60 -1.67 3.78
C LEU A 100 4.34 -2.10 2.34
N ASP A 101 3.18 -2.67 2.04
CA ASP A 101 2.81 -3.07 0.67
C ASP A 101 2.92 -1.87 -0.28
N LYS A 102 2.32 -0.74 0.12
CA LYS A 102 2.36 0.49 -0.66
C LYS A 102 3.78 1.04 -0.83
N TYR A 103 4.57 1.01 0.23
CA TYR A 103 5.95 1.47 0.20
C TYR A 103 6.82 0.57 -0.71
N CYS A 104 6.70 -0.75 -0.60
CA CYS A 104 7.40 -1.73 -1.43
C CYS A 104 7.04 -1.61 -2.92
N GLU A 105 5.77 -1.35 -3.26
CA GLU A 105 5.35 -1.06 -4.63
C GLU A 105 6.10 0.15 -5.20
N ILE A 106 6.20 1.24 -4.44
CA ILE A 106 6.84 2.47 -4.87
C ILE A 106 8.35 2.27 -5.06
N ILE A 107 9.02 1.61 -4.12
CA ILE A 107 10.46 1.35 -4.19
C ILE A 107 10.79 0.41 -5.35
N SER A 108 9.96 -0.62 -5.57
CA SER A 108 10.10 -1.54 -6.70
C SER A 108 9.96 -0.81 -8.04
N ALA A 109 8.96 0.08 -8.17
CA ALA A 109 8.78 0.90 -9.35
C ALA A 109 9.94 1.89 -9.56
N ALA A 110 10.43 2.52 -8.49
CA ALA A 110 11.57 3.44 -8.55
C ALA A 110 12.84 2.72 -9.03
N PHE A 111 13.11 1.52 -8.50
CA PHE A 111 14.24 0.69 -8.91
C PHE A 111 14.15 0.30 -10.40
N ALA A 112 12.96 -0.13 -10.86
CA ALA A 112 12.73 -0.46 -12.28
C ALA A 112 12.96 0.73 -13.22
N LEU A 113 12.79 1.96 -12.73
CA LEU A 113 13.04 3.20 -13.47
C LEU A 113 14.47 3.75 -13.31
N GLY A 114 15.35 3.02 -12.60
CA GLY A 114 16.73 3.44 -12.34
C GLY A 114 16.86 4.62 -11.37
N VAL A 115 15.81 4.90 -10.58
CA VAL A 115 15.82 5.93 -9.54
C VAL A 115 16.32 5.27 -8.24
N PRO A 116 17.47 5.68 -7.68
CA PRO A 116 17.99 5.07 -6.46
C PRO A 116 17.08 5.39 -5.26
N PRO A 117 16.91 4.46 -4.31
CA PRO A 117 16.19 4.75 -3.08
C PRO A 117 16.90 5.87 -2.30
N VAL A 118 16.13 6.80 -1.75
CA VAL A 118 16.64 7.88 -0.89
C VAL A 118 17.19 7.23 0.38
N ARG A 119 18.50 7.36 0.61
CA ARG A 119 19.21 6.84 1.78
C ARG A 119 18.99 7.72 3.00
#